data_AF-A0A414Z6X2-F1
#
_entry.id   AF-A0A414Z6X2-F1
#
_cell.length_a   1.000
_cell.length_b   1.000
_cell.length_c   1.000
_cell.angle_alpha   90.00
_cell.angle_beta   90.00
_cell.angle_gamma   90.00
#
_symmetry.space_group_name_H-M   'P 1'
#
loop_
_entity.id
_entity.type
_entity.pdbx_description
1 polymer ?
#
loop_
_entity_poly.entity_id
_entity_poly.type
_entity_poly.pdbx_seq_one_letter_code
_entity_poly.pdbx_strand_id
1 'polypeptide(L)'
;MKNNIIYFLSCLVLTIGLASCSSDDSNDNALLLSVSIVDGEKQDVALGKSLTLEAKVENGENARFEWTVDGEKVSTELKYVFTPTKAGTYDVKFAAYKDKDEAYAAILVNVYVAYDAVKSMSDIQFWTGEGECQSALGVQWISGDNWEDPIQDNVHFLSWGYRWKESDQSTGYQMILAIAKADPRFFVVMGPGFGGDDSRSVRGLGYDANGDGCFSIKNESMSITYDAKDFTDGVIFLKDDVTGDGFVSTDPADYWMGGWYENYCSYYLGDDGKNVPESFEYSPYMADLRTLTQNSWDAWTCSSINSGMMNTYPFSEWMVGALANPQ
;
A
#
# COMPACT_ATOMS: atom_id res chain seq x y z
N MET A 1 21.61 16.68 -29.58
CA MET A 1 22.58 17.05 -28.53
C MET A 1 22.42 16.07 -27.39
N LYS A 2 23.50 15.34 -27.11
CA LYS A 2 23.77 14.30 -26.08
C LYS A 2 22.63 13.80 -25.19
N ASN A 3 22.33 12.51 -25.39
CA ASN A 3 21.77 11.59 -24.40
C ASN A 3 22.77 11.36 -23.27
N ASN A 4 22.34 11.46 -22.01
CA ASN A 4 23.10 11.01 -20.86
C ASN A 4 22.42 9.77 -20.27
N ILE A 5 22.90 8.60 -20.72
CA ILE A 5 22.65 7.30 -20.10
C ILE A 5 23.53 7.27 -18.84
N ILE A 6 22.92 7.25 -17.66
CA ILE A 6 23.61 7.03 -16.39
C ILE A 6 23.67 5.52 -16.18
N TYR A 7 24.85 4.93 -16.41
CA TYR A 7 25.17 3.58 -15.96
C TYR A 7 25.41 3.62 -14.44
N PHE A 8 24.62 2.87 -13.67
CA PHE A 8 24.96 2.58 -12.27
C PHE A 8 26.18 1.65 -12.25
N LEU A 9 27.32 2.23 -11.90
CA LEU A 9 28.60 1.56 -11.76
C LEU A 9 28.55 0.67 -10.51
N SER A 10 28.65 -0.64 -10.68
CA SER A 10 28.85 -1.58 -9.57
C SER A 10 30.24 -1.30 -8.95
N CYS A 11 30.27 -0.63 -7.80
CA CYS A 11 31.49 -0.50 -7.01
C CYS A 11 31.79 -1.82 -6.31
N LEU A 12 32.57 -2.68 -6.98
CA LEU A 12 33.31 -3.77 -6.36
C LEU A 12 34.38 -3.15 -5.45
N VAL A 13 34.11 -3.07 -4.15
CA VAL A 13 35.10 -2.62 -3.17
C VAL A 13 36.05 -3.79 -2.88
N LEU A 14 37.23 -3.76 -3.50
CA LEU A 14 38.38 -4.57 -3.09
C LEU A 14 39.05 -3.87 -1.90
N THR A 15 38.85 -4.39 -0.68
CA THR A 15 39.65 -3.98 0.48
C THR A 15 40.97 -4.74 0.49
N ILE A 16 42.06 -4.01 0.37
CA ILE A 16 43.43 -4.49 0.53
C ILE A 16 43.69 -4.67 2.03
N GLY A 17 43.90 -5.92 2.47
CA GLY A 17 44.35 -6.22 3.82
C GLY A 17 45.79 -5.77 4.06
N LEU A 18 46.03 -5.03 5.14
CA LEU A 18 47.38 -4.83 5.67
C LEU A 18 47.69 -6.00 6.62
N ALA A 19 48.60 -6.87 6.19
CA ALA A 19 49.17 -7.93 7.01
C ALA A 19 50.19 -7.34 7.99
N SER A 20 49.90 -7.40 9.28
CA SER A 20 50.88 -7.26 10.36
C SER A 20 51.31 -8.66 10.79
N CYS A 21 52.48 -9.10 10.32
CA CYS A 21 53.05 -10.39 10.74
C CYS A 21 53.64 -10.27 12.14
N SER A 22 53.02 -10.94 13.11
CA SER A 22 53.74 -11.50 14.26
C SER A 22 53.69 -13.01 14.12
N SER A 23 54.85 -13.61 13.89
CA SER A 23 55.04 -15.05 13.72
C SER A 23 54.76 -15.79 15.03
N ASP A 24 53.70 -16.61 15.02
CA ASP A 24 53.59 -17.79 15.87
C ASP A 24 52.91 -18.90 15.05
N ASP A 25 53.66 -19.97 14.82
CA ASP A 25 53.22 -21.16 14.09
C ASP A 25 52.27 -21.98 14.97
N SER A 26 50.97 -21.88 14.69
CA SER A 26 49.99 -22.89 15.12
C SER A 26 48.91 -23.09 14.06
N ASN A 27 49.20 -23.97 13.09
CA ASN A 27 48.23 -24.72 12.29
C ASN A 27 46.98 -23.94 11.78
N ASP A 28 47.18 -22.89 10.97
CA ASP A 28 46.11 -22.01 10.47
C ASP A 28 45.36 -22.59 9.25
N ASN A 29 44.78 -23.80 9.41
CA ASN A 29 43.65 -24.25 8.59
C ASN A 29 42.34 -24.12 9.39
N ALA A 30 42.18 -23.01 10.12
CA ALA A 30 40.92 -22.71 10.78
C ALA A 30 39.88 -22.41 9.70
N LEU A 31 38.86 -23.27 9.58
CA LEU A 31 37.75 -23.04 8.67
C LEU A 31 36.96 -21.82 9.16
N LEU A 32 36.75 -20.85 8.26
CA LEU A 32 36.01 -19.63 8.56
C LEU A 32 34.51 -19.92 8.74
N LEU A 33 33.84 -19.09 9.54
CA LEU A 33 32.40 -19.08 9.67
C LEU A 33 31.77 -18.82 8.30
N SER A 34 30.74 -19.60 7.99
CA SER A 34 29.84 -19.34 6.87
C SER A 34 28.42 -19.35 7.41
N VAL A 35 27.65 -18.34 7.02
CA VAL A 35 26.28 -18.14 7.48
C VAL A 35 25.38 -18.03 6.26
N SER A 36 24.26 -18.72 6.29
CA SER A 36 23.15 -18.54 5.34
C SER A 36 21.81 -18.62 6.06
N ILE A 37 20.81 -17.96 5.51
CA ILE A 37 19.42 -18.09 5.94
C ILE A 37 18.75 -19.08 4.99
N VAL A 38 18.07 -20.09 5.53
CA VAL A 38 17.34 -21.07 4.73
C VAL A 38 16.26 -20.36 3.93
N ASP A 39 16.24 -20.60 2.62
CA ASP A 39 15.37 -19.92 1.66
C ASP A 39 15.50 -18.38 1.74
N GLY A 40 16.71 -17.88 2.01
CA GLY A 40 17.01 -16.47 2.28
C GLY A 40 16.89 -15.51 1.09
N GLU A 41 15.97 -15.74 0.16
CA GLU A 41 15.52 -14.74 -0.79
C GLU A 41 14.57 -13.74 -0.09
N LYS A 42 14.05 -12.75 -0.84
CA LYS A 42 13.00 -11.86 -0.33
C LYS A 42 11.80 -12.70 0.15
N GLN A 43 11.33 -12.43 1.36
CA GLN A 43 10.19 -13.13 1.96
C GLN A 43 9.00 -12.17 2.10
N ASP A 44 7.79 -12.65 1.80
CA ASP A 44 6.55 -11.92 2.04
C ASP A 44 5.73 -12.62 3.13
N VAL A 45 5.18 -11.86 4.08
CA VAL A 45 4.32 -12.40 5.15
C VAL A 45 3.14 -11.48 5.44
N ALA A 46 1.94 -12.05 5.55
CA ALA A 46 0.78 -11.28 5.94
C ALA A 46 0.89 -10.82 7.40
N LEU A 47 0.51 -9.57 7.68
CA LEU A 47 0.44 -9.00 9.02
C LEU A 47 -0.36 -9.90 9.96
N GLY A 48 0.15 -10.15 11.17
CA GLY A 48 -0.46 -11.05 12.15
C GLY A 48 -0.24 -12.55 11.89
N LYS A 49 0.40 -12.94 10.77
CA LYS A 49 0.99 -14.28 10.60
C LYS A 49 2.42 -14.29 11.12
N SER A 50 2.99 -15.48 11.30
CA SER A 50 4.38 -15.63 11.72
C SER A 50 5.20 -16.33 10.65
N LEU A 51 6.44 -15.90 10.49
CA LEU A 51 7.44 -16.49 9.61
C LEU A 51 8.52 -17.16 10.46
N THR A 52 8.80 -18.44 10.24
CA THR A 52 9.92 -19.11 10.92
C THR A 52 11.17 -18.96 10.08
N LEU A 53 12.17 -18.29 10.63
CA LEU A 53 13.48 -18.07 10.04
C LEU A 53 14.47 -19.06 10.65
N GLU A 54 15.29 -19.68 9.80
CA GLU A 54 16.29 -20.66 10.20
C GLU A 54 17.64 -20.29 9.59
N ALA A 55 18.67 -20.22 10.43
CA ALA A 55 20.04 -19.99 10.00
C ALA A 55 20.81 -21.31 9.94
N LYS A 56 21.66 -21.43 8.93
CA LYS A 56 22.69 -22.46 8.82
C LYS A 56 24.05 -21.83 9.05
N VAL A 57 24.81 -22.42 9.96
CA VAL A 57 26.17 -21.98 10.30
C VAL A 57 27.13 -23.14 10.06
N GLU A 58 28.10 -22.94 9.19
CA GLU A 58 29.22 -23.87 8.99
C GLU A 58 30.43 -23.41 9.82
N ASN A 59 31.20 -24.36 10.37
CA ASN A 59 32.37 -24.11 11.23
C ASN A 59 32.04 -23.31 12.52
N GLY A 60 30.77 -23.37 12.92
CA GLY A 60 30.18 -22.61 14.02
C GLY A 60 30.32 -23.24 15.40
N GLU A 61 31.19 -24.22 15.61
CA GLU A 61 31.38 -24.80 16.95
C GLU A 61 31.80 -23.72 17.94
N ASN A 62 31.05 -23.61 19.05
CA ASN A 62 31.20 -22.58 20.09
C ASN A 62 30.99 -21.13 19.61
N ALA A 63 30.42 -20.92 18.43
CA ALA A 63 30.04 -19.58 17.98
C ALA A 63 28.85 -19.05 18.80
N ARG A 64 28.85 -17.74 19.05
CA ARG A 64 27.69 -17.01 19.55
C ARG A 64 26.85 -16.53 18.38
N PHE A 65 25.53 -16.51 18.55
CA PHE A 65 24.58 -16.16 17.50
C PHE A 65 23.72 -14.97 17.89
N GLU A 66 23.26 -14.26 16.87
CA GLU A 66 22.36 -13.13 17.03
C GLU A 66 21.46 -12.97 15.80
N TRP A 67 20.15 -12.93 16.04
CA TRP A 67 19.19 -12.36 15.10
C TRP A 67 18.93 -10.92 15.47
N THR A 68 18.93 -10.05 14.46
CA THR A 68 18.45 -8.66 14.58
C THR A 68 17.35 -8.38 13.56
N VAL A 69 16.36 -7.59 13.97
CA VAL A 69 15.35 -6.99 13.09
C VAL A 69 15.56 -5.49 13.13
N ASP A 70 15.83 -4.88 11.98
CA ASP A 70 16.17 -3.44 11.85
C ASP A 70 17.28 -3.00 12.81
N GLY A 71 18.25 -3.90 13.05
CA GLY A 71 19.38 -3.69 13.95
C GLY A 71 19.10 -3.96 15.44
N GLU A 72 17.85 -4.22 15.84
CA GLU A 72 17.50 -4.58 17.22
C GLU A 72 17.58 -6.09 17.43
N LYS A 73 18.28 -6.53 18.48
CA LYS A 73 18.42 -7.94 18.83
C LYS A 73 17.09 -8.58 19.25
N VAL A 74 16.71 -9.66 18.59
CA VAL A 74 15.45 -10.39 18.85
C VAL A 74 15.64 -11.84 19.31
N SER A 75 16.75 -12.49 18.97
CA SER A 75 17.01 -13.89 19.33
C SER A 75 18.50 -14.23 19.29
N THR A 76 18.89 -15.33 19.94
CA THR A 76 20.22 -15.95 19.88
C THR A 76 20.17 -17.41 19.46
N GLU A 77 19.00 -17.92 19.10
CA GLU A 77 18.80 -19.30 18.66
C GLU A 77 19.03 -19.41 17.14
N LEU A 78 19.33 -20.61 16.65
CA LEU A 78 19.45 -20.86 15.19
C LEU A 78 18.10 -20.72 14.46
N LYS A 79 16.98 -20.81 15.19
CA LYS A 79 15.63 -20.57 14.67
C LYS A 79 15.00 -19.39 15.38
N TYR A 80 14.35 -18.53 14.62
CA TYR A 80 13.63 -17.36 15.11
C TYR A 80 12.23 -17.32 14.49
N VAL A 81 11.20 -17.15 15.32
CA VAL A 81 9.82 -16.94 14.84
C VAL A 81 9.57 -15.45 14.78
N PHE A 82 9.55 -14.90 13.58
CA PHE A 82 9.23 -13.51 13.31
C PHE A 82 7.70 -13.33 13.31
N THR A 83 7.18 -12.52 14.22
CA THR A 83 5.75 -12.20 14.34
C THR A 83 5.56 -10.69 14.25
N PRO A 84 5.41 -10.12 13.05
CA PRO A 84 5.30 -8.69 12.88
C PRO A 84 3.97 -8.15 13.40
N THR A 85 4.03 -6.98 14.01
CA THR A 85 2.86 -6.22 14.49
C THR A 85 2.56 -5.00 13.65
N LYS A 86 3.41 -4.68 12.65
CA LYS A 86 3.20 -3.61 11.67
C LYS A 86 3.55 -4.10 10.28
N ALA A 87 2.84 -3.64 9.25
CA ALA A 87 3.26 -3.86 7.87
C ALA A 87 4.51 -3.01 7.57
N GLY A 88 5.22 -3.34 6.48
CA GLY A 88 6.46 -2.69 6.09
C GLY A 88 7.56 -3.69 5.74
N THR A 89 8.70 -3.19 5.28
CA THR A 89 9.87 -4.01 4.99
C THR A 89 10.84 -3.97 6.17
N TYR A 90 11.24 -5.15 6.63
CA TYR A 90 12.14 -5.35 7.76
C TYR A 90 13.46 -5.93 7.28
N ASP A 91 14.59 -5.35 7.71
CA ASP A 91 15.91 -5.93 7.52
C ASP A 91 16.17 -6.95 8.63
N VAL A 92 16.14 -8.24 8.26
CA VAL A 92 16.37 -9.34 9.20
C VAL A 92 17.74 -9.94 8.95
N LYS A 93 18.63 -9.78 9.93
CA LYS A 93 20.02 -10.24 9.87
C LYS A 93 20.28 -11.32 10.90
N PHE A 94 21.01 -12.34 10.50
CA PHE A 94 21.61 -13.32 11.40
C PHE A 94 23.12 -13.20 11.36
N ALA A 95 23.77 -13.11 12.52
CA ALA A 95 25.22 -13.07 12.66
C ALA A 95 25.71 -14.20 13.57
N ALA A 96 26.83 -14.81 13.18
CA ALA A 96 27.59 -15.74 14.00
C ALA A 96 28.97 -15.15 14.27
N TYR A 97 29.46 -15.33 15.49
CA TYR A 97 30.75 -14.78 15.90
C TYR A 97 31.57 -15.80 16.68
N LYS A 98 32.89 -15.82 16.44
CA LYS A 98 33.85 -16.72 17.08
C LYS A 98 35.19 -16.00 17.19
N ASP A 99 35.70 -15.73 18.39
CA ASP A 99 36.96 -15.03 18.69
C ASP A 99 37.40 -13.89 17.73
N LYS A 100 37.99 -14.21 16.58
CA LYS A 100 38.49 -13.27 15.55
C LYS A 100 37.72 -13.32 14.22
N ASP A 101 36.63 -14.06 14.14
CA ASP A 101 35.84 -14.33 12.95
C ASP A 101 34.36 -13.99 13.17
N GLU A 102 33.74 -13.42 12.14
CA GLU A 102 32.34 -13.03 12.10
C GLU A 102 31.81 -13.29 10.70
N ALA A 103 30.63 -13.91 10.62
CA ALA A 103 29.90 -14.06 9.37
C ALA A 103 28.43 -13.70 9.60
N TYR A 104 27.77 -13.18 8.58
CA TYR A 104 26.37 -12.83 8.64
C TYR A 104 25.66 -13.09 7.31
N ALA A 105 24.34 -13.24 7.39
CA ALA A 105 23.42 -13.17 6.26
C ALA A 105 22.26 -12.26 6.62
N ALA A 106 21.68 -11.60 5.62
CA ALA A 106 20.55 -10.69 5.79
C ALA A 106 19.51 -10.94 4.69
N ILE A 107 18.25 -10.74 5.03
CA ILE A 107 17.10 -10.83 4.13
C ILE A 107 16.17 -9.65 4.38
N LEU A 108 15.43 -9.27 3.34
CA LEU A 108 14.30 -8.35 3.49
C LEU A 108 13.02 -9.16 3.65
N VAL A 109 12.32 -8.95 4.76
CA VAL A 109 10.98 -9.50 4.99
C VAL A 109 9.96 -8.39 4.79
N ASN A 110 9.13 -8.52 3.77
CA ASN A 110 8.05 -7.59 3.50
C ASN A 110 6.76 -8.09 4.16
N VAL A 111 6.26 -7.31 5.11
CA VAL A 111 5.03 -7.57 5.82
C VAL A 111 3.93 -6.76 5.18
N TYR A 112 2.87 -7.41 4.73
CA TYR A 112 1.77 -6.74 4.03
C TYR A 112 0.44 -7.01 4.71
N VAL A 113 -0.51 -6.10 4.53
CA VAL A 113 -1.89 -6.33 4.95
C VAL A 113 -2.55 -7.27 3.93
N ALA A 114 -2.99 -8.45 4.36
CA ALA A 114 -3.71 -9.38 3.50
C ALA A 114 -5.18 -9.02 3.44
N TYR A 115 -5.73 -8.98 2.23
CA TYR A 115 -7.15 -8.72 1.96
C TYR A 115 -7.78 -9.95 1.32
N ASP A 116 -9.02 -10.25 1.70
CA ASP A 116 -9.77 -11.36 1.12
C ASP A 116 -10.37 -10.97 -0.23
N ALA A 117 -10.32 -11.88 -1.20
CA ALA A 117 -10.89 -11.67 -2.52
C ALA A 117 -12.42 -11.49 -2.44
N VAL A 118 -12.93 -10.53 -3.21
CA VAL A 118 -14.38 -10.25 -3.30
C VAL A 118 -14.89 -10.74 -4.65
N LYS A 119 -15.89 -11.62 -4.63
CA LYS A 119 -16.61 -12.09 -5.83
C LYS A 119 -18.09 -11.75 -5.78
N SER A 120 -18.57 -11.36 -4.61
CA SER A 120 -19.94 -10.94 -4.35
C SER A 120 -20.01 -9.99 -3.14
N MET A 121 -21.14 -9.30 -2.97
CA MET A 121 -21.36 -8.41 -1.82
C MET A 121 -21.25 -9.15 -0.48
N SER A 122 -21.51 -10.45 -0.41
CA SER A 122 -21.34 -11.21 0.83
C SER A 122 -19.88 -11.41 1.24
N ASP A 123 -18.94 -11.21 0.32
CA ASP A 123 -17.50 -11.31 0.59
C ASP A 123 -16.93 -9.96 1.10
N ILE A 124 -17.71 -8.88 1.03
CA ILE A 124 -17.31 -7.57 1.55
C ILE A 124 -17.24 -7.62 3.08
N GLN A 125 -16.09 -7.30 3.63
CA GLN A 125 -15.82 -7.35 5.06
C GLN A 125 -16.22 -6.05 5.78
N PHE A 126 -15.98 -4.89 5.18
CA PHE A 126 -16.33 -3.59 5.76
C PHE A 126 -17.71 -3.11 5.31
N TRP A 127 -18.65 -2.93 6.24
CA TRP A 127 -19.97 -2.36 5.98
C TRP A 127 -20.25 -1.13 6.87
N THR A 128 -20.83 -0.09 6.27
CA THR A 128 -21.34 1.08 7.00
C THR A 128 -22.77 1.42 6.60
N GLY A 129 -23.41 2.32 7.33
CA GLY A 129 -24.79 2.73 7.11
C GLY A 129 -25.84 1.74 7.61
N GLU A 130 -27.10 2.09 7.44
CA GLU A 130 -28.26 1.33 7.87
C GLU A 130 -29.38 1.39 6.82
N GLY A 131 -30.14 0.31 6.68
CA GLY A 131 -31.29 0.23 5.80
C GLY A 131 -31.37 -1.09 5.04
N GLU A 132 -32.48 -1.27 4.34
CA GLU A 132 -32.79 -2.45 3.54
C GLU A 132 -32.03 -2.49 2.22
N CYS A 133 -31.67 -1.33 1.70
CA CYS A 133 -30.88 -1.22 0.49
C CYS A 133 -29.39 -1.35 0.77
N GLN A 134 -28.66 -1.85 -0.22
CA GLN A 134 -27.22 -2.02 -0.14
C GLN A 134 -26.57 -1.67 -1.47
N SER A 135 -25.39 -1.07 -1.41
CA SER A 135 -24.53 -0.74 -2.55
C SER A 135 -23.08 -1.04 -2.15
N ALA A 136 -22.21 -1.21 -3.14
CA ALA A 136 -20.79 -1.42 -2.94
C ALA A 136 -19.99 -0.28 -3.58
N LEU A 137 -18.98 0.19 -2.84
CA LEU A 137 -17.97 1.10 -3.33
C LEU A 137 -16.69 0.31 -3.59
N GLY A 138 -16.12 0.45 -4.78
CA GLY A 138 -14.75 0.05 -5.07
C GLY A 138 -13.85 1.27 -5.23
N VAL A 139 -12.61 1.22 -4.74
CA VAL A 139 -11.58 2.23 -5.04
C VAL A 139 -10.30 1.53 -5.44
N GLN A 140 -9.82 1.86 -6.64
CA GLN A 140 -8.62 1.30 -7.23
C GLN A 140 -7.50 2.33 -7.25
N TRP A 141 -6.36 1.96 -6.70
CA TRP A 141 -5.09 2.66 -6.85
C TRP A 141 -4.14 1.85 -7.71
N ILE A 142 -3.24 2.53 -8.41
CA ILE A 142 -2.18 1.91 -9.19
C ILE A 142 -0.86 2.49 -8.70
N SER A 143 -0.01 1.64 -8.15
CA SER A 143 1.31 2.04 -7.66
C SER A 143 2.35 2.02 -8.79
N GLY A 144 3.31 2.95 -8.70
CA GLY A 144 4.42 3.08 -9.67
C GLY A 144 4.07 3.94 -10.89
N ASP A 145 5.06 4.14 -11.76
CA ASP A 145 4.97 5.12 -12.85
C ASP A 145 4.31 4.56 -14.13
N ASN A 146 4.21 3.23 -14.26
CA ASN A 146 3.65 2.58 -15.45
C ASN A 146 2.14 2.39 -15.33
N TRP A 147 1.39 3.49 -15.44
CA TRP A 147 -0.06 3.51 -15.33
C TRP A 147 -0.80 3.04 -16.60
N GLU A 148 -0.12 3.06 -17.76
CA GLU A 148 -0.70 2.70 -19.06
C GLU A 148 -0.83 1.18 -19.27
N ASP A 149 -0.06 0.37 -18.53
CA ASP A 149 -0.08 -1.09 -18.59
C ASP A 149 0.09 -1.68 -17.17
N PRO A 150 -0.95 -1.55 -16.32
CA PRO A 150 -0.88 -2.03 -14.95
C PRO A 150 -0.90 -3.56 -14.90
N ILE A 151 -0.04 -4.11 -14.05
CA ILE A 151 -0.03 -5.53 -13.69
C ILE A 151 -0.66 -5.72 -12.31
N GLN A 152 -1.12 -6.94 -12.02
CA GLN A 152 -1.82 -7.27 -10.77
C GLN A 152 -1.10 -6.78 -9.51
N ASP A 153 0.22 -6.95 -9.42
CA ASP A 153 1.03 -6.57 -8.25
C ASP A 153 0.99 -5.06 -7.95
N ASN A 154 0.65 -4.26 -8.96
CA ASN A 154 0.64 -2.82 -8.88
C ASN A 154 -0.78 -2.25 -8.72
N VAL A 155 -1.81 -3.09 -8.79
CA VAL A 155 -3.21 -2.69 -8.66
C VAL A 155 -3.74 -3.04 -7.28
N HIS A 156 -4.24 -2.01 -6.61
CA HIS A 156 -4.84 -2.13 -5.28
C HIS A 156 -6.30 -1.75 -5.36
N PHE A 157 -7.20 -2.73 -5.44
CA PHE A 157 -8.63 -2.48 -5.61
C PHE A 157 -9.42 -2.94 -4.39
N LEU A 158 -9.66 -2.01 -3.46
CA LEU A 158 -10.39 -2.27 -2.23
C LEU A 158 -11.89 -2.02 -2.41
N SER A 159 -12.70 -2.69 -1.60
CA SER A 159 -14.15 -2.55 -1.61
C SER A 159 -14.77 -2.42 -0.22
N TRP A 160 -15.84 -1.64 -0.15
CA TRP A 160 -16.66 -1.39 1.03
C TRP A 160 -18.13 -1.56 0.68
N GLY A 161 -18.93 -1.90 1.68
CA GLY A 161 -20.38 -2.01 1.59
C GLY A 161 -21.07 -0.85 2.29
N TYR A 162 -22.17 -0.39 1.71
CA TYR A 162 -22.97 0.69 2.24
C TYR A 162 -24.45 0.31 2.29
N ARG A 163 -25.09 0.46 3.45
CA ARG A 163 -26.53 0.25 3.64
C ARG A 163 -27.26 1.59 3.74
N TRP A 164 -28.44 1.63 3.13
CA TRP A 164 -29.26 2.84 3.05
C TRP A 164 -30.75 2.47 2.95
N LYS A 165 -31.64 3.42 3.24
CA LYS A 165 -33.09 3.25 3.09
C LYS A 165 -33.53 3.78 1.73
N GLU A 166 -34.45 3.10 1.06
CA GLU A 166 -34.95 3.51 -0.25
C GLU A 166 -35.49 4.96 -0.23
N SER A 167 -36.11 5.36 0.89
CA SER A 167 -36.64 6.71 1.11
C SER A 167 -35.60 7.83 1.12
N ASP A 168 -34.34 7.50 1.41
CA ASP A 168 -33.28 8.49 1.55
C ASP A 168 -32.73 8.94 0.18
N GLN A 169 -33.07 8.20 -0.88
CA GLN A 169 -32.58 8.43 -2.25
C GLN A 169 -31.06 8.64 -2.28
N SER A 170 -30.35 7.78 -1.55
CA SER A 170 -28.92 7.97 -1.30
C SER A 170 -28.12 8.06 -2.59
N THR A 171 -27.04 8.83 -2.61
CA THR A 171 -26.20 9.04 -3.80
C THR A 171 -24.81 8.43 -3.64
N GLY A 172 -24.09 8.25 -4.75
CA GLY A 172 -22.68 7.83 -4.72
C GLY A 172 -21.81 8.76 -3.86
N TYR A 173 -22.13 10.06 -3.84
CA TYR A 173 -21.50 11.03 -2.95
C TYR A 173 -21.78 10.76 -1.46
N GLN A 174 -23.01 10.43 -1.08
CA GLN A 174 -23.31 10.12 0.31
C GLN A 174 -22.66 8.80 0.76
N MET A 175 -22.58 7.82 -0.14
CA MET A 175 -21.86 6.56 0.11
C MET A 175 -20.38 6.81 0.40
N ILE A 176 -19.67 7.58 -0.44
CA ILE A 176 -18.23 7.81 -0.23
C ILE A 176 -17.95 8.57 1.07
N LEU A 177 -18.78 9.56 1.42
CA LEU A 177 -18.65 10.27 2.69
C LEU A 177 -18.95 9.38 3.90
N ALA A 178 -19.97 8.52 3.82
CA ALA A 178 -20.33 7.62 4.90
C ALA A 178 -19.23 6.57 5.16
N ILE A 179 -18.54 6.13 4.11
CA ILE A 179 -17.41 5.21 4.20
C ILE A 179 -16.19 5.91 4.78
N ALA A 180 -15.82 7.10 4.29
CA ALA A 180 -14.70 7.89 4.83
C ALA A 180 -14.88 8.20 6.32
N LYS A 181 -16.12 8.45 6.75
CA LYS A 181 -16.44 8.64 8.16
C LYS A 181 -16.25 7.38 9.01
N ALA A 182 -16.53 6.21 8.45
CA ALA A 182 -16.57 4.95 9.18
C ALA A 182 -15.21 4.25 9.20
N ASP A 183 -14.44 4.34 8.11
CA ASP A 183 -13.14 3.72 7.95
C ASP A 183 -12.03 4.76 8.24
N PRO A 184 -11.33 4.67 9.39
CA PRO A 184 -10.29 5.63 9.75
C PRO A 184 -9.05 5.56 8.84
N ARG A 185 -8.98 4.57 7.95
CA ARG A 185 -7.90 4.41 6.98
C ARG A 185 -8.25 5.02 5.63
N PHE A 186 -9.50 5.41 5.38
CA PHE A 186 -9.94 5.92 4.07
C PHE A 186 -10.14 7.43 4.09
N PHE A 187 -9.46 8.13 3.18
CA PHE A 187 -9.38 9.58 3.13
C PHE A 187 -9.91 10.12 1.80
N VAL A 188 -10.70 11.17 1.85
CA VAL A 188 -11.32 11.79 0.68
C VAL A 188 -10.95 13.28 0.63
N VAL A 189 -10.42 13.71 -0.51
CA VAL A 189 -10.17 15.12 -0.79
C VAL A 189 -11.24 15.61 -1.74
N MET A 190 -12.00 16.60 -1.31
CA MET A 190 -13.05 17.25 -2.08
C MET A 190 -12.61 18.64 -2.52
N GLY A 191 -13.12 19.12 -3.65
CA GLY A 191 -12.93 20.50 -4.10
C GLY A 191 -14.15 21.01 -4.86
N PRO A 192 -14.15 22.30 -5.25
CA PRO A 192 -15.23 22.87 -6.05
C PRO A 192 -15.31 22.21 -7.43
N GLY A 193 -16.51 21.84 -7.84
CA GLY A 193 -16.80 21.30 -9.16
C GLY A 193 -16.92 22.40 -10.22
N PHE A 194 -17.28 22.02 -11.44
CA PHE A 194 -17.47 22.99 -12.54
C PHE A 194 -18.62 23.97 -12.29
N GLY A 195 -19.52 23.68 -11.34
CA GLY A 195 -20.62 24.56 -10.93
C GLY A 195 -20.28 25.57 -9.83
N GLY A 196 -19.02 25.65 -9.37
CA GLY A 196 -18.62 26.45 -8.21
C GLY A 196 -18.85 25.72 -6.87
N ASP A 197 -18.85 26.45 -5.75
CA ASP A 197 -18.83 25.90 -4.38
C ASP A 197 -20.01 24.99 -4.02
N ASP A 198 -21.16 25.20 -4.68
CA ASP A 198 -22.37 24.38 -4.51
C ASP A 198 -22.26 23.03 -5.23
N SER A 199 -21.32 22.89 -6.16
CA SER A 199 -20.96 21.63 -6.83
C SER A 199 -19.68 21.11 -6.21
N ARG A 200 -19.68 19.85 -5.76
CA ARG A 200 -18.49 19.24 -5.15
C ARG A 200 -17.96 18.14 -6.05
N SER A 201 -16.64 18.06 -6.16
CA SER A 201 -15.97 17.04 -6.94
C SER A 201 -14.92 16.35 -6.10
N VAL A 202 -14.80 15.03 -6.26
CA VAL A 202 -13.71 14.25 -5.67
C VAL A 202 -12.42 14.67 -6.39
N ARG A 203 -11.46 15.18 -5.61
CA ARG A 203 -10.14 15.59 -6.07
C ARG A 203 -9.06 14.58 -5.74
N GLY A 204 -9.30 13.71 -4.77
CA GLY A 204 -8.37 12.65 -4.44
C GLY A 204 -8.96 11.67 -3.45
N LEU A 205 -8.40 10.46 -3.47
CA LEU A 205 -8.73 9.35 -2.61
C LEU A 205 -7.44 8.75 -2.08
N GLY A 206 -7.34 8.64 -0.76
CA GLY A 206 -6.18 8.13 -0.05
C GLY A 206 -6.56 6.96 0.85
N TYR A 207 -5.58 6.10 1.12
CA TYR A 207 -5.76 4.99 2.05
C TYR A 207 -4.47 4.71 2.82
N ASP A 208 -4.55 4.68 4.16
CA ASP A 208 -3.48 4.15 5.03
C ASP A 208 -3.38 2.64 4.76
N ALA A 209 -2.46 2.23 3.90
CA ALA A 209 -2.45 0.86 3.38
C ALA A 209 -1.59 -0.10 4.21
N ASN A 210 -0.58 0.42 4.90
CA ASN A 210 0.25 -0.34 5.83
C ASN A 210 -0.42 -0.51 7.22
N GLY A 211 -1.48 0.25 7.50
CA GLY A 211 -2.26 0.17 8.73
C GLY A 211 -1.50 0.68 9.96
N ASP A 212 -0.57 1.61 9.78
CA ASP A 212 0.22 2.16 10.88
C ASP A 212 -0.46 3.32 11.61
N GLY A 213 -1.63 3.75 11.13
CA GLY A 213 -2.44 4.82 11.69
C GLY A 213 -1.97 6.22 11.30
N CYS A 214 -1.02 6.33 10.37
CA CYS A 214 -0.53 7.57 9.81
C CYS A 214 -1.02 7.69 8.37
N PHE A 215 -1.42 8.91 7.99
CA PHE A 215 -1.67 9.24 6.59
C PHE A 215 -1.36 10.72 6.39
N SER A 216 -0.69 11.06 5.30
CA SER A 216 -0.40 12.44 4.95
C SER A 216 -0.07 12.59 3.47
N ILE A 217 -0.55 13.68 2.88
CA ILE A 217 -0.28 14.08 1.50
C ILE A 217 0.37 15.44 1.45
N LYS A 218 1.28 15.65 0.50
CA LYS A 218 1.95 16.93 0.29
C LYS A 218 1.89 17.38 -1.16
N ASN A 219 1.85 18.70 -1.34
CA ASN A 219 2.13 19.36 -2.60
C ASN A 219 3.33 20.29 -2.39
N GLU A 220 4.48 19.92 -2.95
CA GLU A 220 5.74 20.65 -2.76
C GLU A 220 5.69 22.05 -3.41
N SER A 221 5.15 22.14 -4.63
CA SER A 221 5.03 23.39 -5.40
C SER A 221 4.22 24.45 -4.66
N MET A 222 3.21 24.04 -3.91
CA MET A 222 2.35 24.92 -3.12
C MET A 222 2.77 25.03 -1.65
N SER A 223 3.75 24.24 -1.20
CA SER A 223 4.15 24.14 0.21
C SER A 223 2.97 23.80 1.14
N ILE A 224 2.09 22.90 0.68
CA ILE A 224 0.93 22.41 1.43
C ILE A 224 1.20 20.98 1.90
N THR A 225 0.80 20.67 3.12
CA THR A 225 0.76 19.31 3.65
C THR A 225 -0.53 19.16 4.44
N TYR A 226 -1.24 18.06 4.19
CA TYR A 226 -2.38 17.63 4.98
C TYR A 226 -2.04 16.32 5.65
N ASP A 227 -2.20 16.25 6.97
CA ASP A 227 -2.10 15.01 7.71
C ASP A 227 -3.48 14.52 8.17
N ALA A 228 -3.55 13.29 8.68
CA ALA A 228 -4.82 12.66 9.06
C ALA A 228 -5.72 13.52 9.97
N LYS A 229 -5.16 14.43 10.79
CA LYS A 229 -5.96 15.27 11.69
C LYS A 229 -6.66 16.43 10.97
N ASP A 230 -6.22 16.77 9.77
CA ASP A 230 -6.83 17.81 8.95
C ASP A 230 -8.13 17.29 8.31
N PHE A 231 -8.26 15.97 8.16
CA PHE A 231 -9.46 15.30 7.66
C PHE A 231 -10.51 15.20 8.76
N THR A 232 -11.66 15.85 8.55
CA THR A 232 -12.82 15.72 9.44
C THR A 232 -13.75 14.64 8.89
N ASP A 233 -14.05 13.61 9.70
CA ASP A 233 -14.79 12.43 9.26
C ASP A 233 -14.16 11.80 7.98
N GLY A 234 -12.83 11.76 7.90
CA GLY A 234 -12.09 11.23 6.75
C GLY A 234 -12.08 12.16 5.52
N VAL A 235 -12.56 13.40 5.62
CA VAL A 235 -12.75 14.30 4.48
C VAL A 235 -12.07 15.66 4.69
N ILE A 236 -11.41 16.17 3.65
CA ILE A 236 -11.05 17.60 3.55
C ILE A 236 -11.74 18.26 2.37
N PHE A 237 -11.97 19.58 2.49
CA PHE A 237 -12.46 20.43 1.42
C PHE A 237 -11.38 21.44 1.05
N LEU A 238 -10.86 21.31 -0.16
CA LEU A 238 -9.89 22.24 -0.74
C LEU A 238 -10.54 23.59 -1.01
N LYS A 239 -9.72 24.64 -0.91
CA LYS A 239 -10.08 26.01 -1.29
C LYS A 239 -9.92 26.18 -2.81
N ASP A 240 -10.56 27.21 -3.37
CA ASP A 240 -10.73 27.40 -4.83
C ASP A 240 -9.43 27.42 -5.66
N ASP A 241 -8.32 27.87 -5.06
CA ASP A 241 -7.01 27.94 -5.72
C ASP A 241 -6.22 26.64 -5.67
N VAL A 242 -6.68 25.63 -4.90
CA VAL A 242 -6.03 24.33 -4.75
C VAL A 242 -6.80 23.30 -5.58
N THR A 243 -6.22 22.90 -6.72
CA THR A 243 -6.92 22.02 -7.67
C THR A 243 -6.95 20.56 -7.24
N GLY A 244 -5.99 20.13 -6.42
CA GLY A 244 -5.73 18.73 -6.11
C GLY A 244 -4.61 18.10 -6.95
N ASP A 245 -4.14 18.80 -7.99
CA ASP A 245 -2.97 18.37 -8.78
C ASP A 245 -1.69 18.43 -7.94
N GLY A 246 -0.71 17.57 -8.28
CA GLY A 246 0.61 17.56 -7.66
C GLY A 246 0.68 17.09 -6.20
N PHE A 247 -0.42 16.64 -5.61
CA PHE A 247 -0.39 15.97 -4.32
C PHE A 247 0.16 14.56 -4.45
N VAL A 248 1.04 14.17 -3.53
CA VAL A 248 1.59 12.82 -3.39
C VAL A 248 1.53 12.36 -1.94
N SER A 249 1.44 11.05 -1.71
CA SER A 249 1.60 10.49 -0.36
C SER A 249 2.99 10.81 0.20
N THR A 250 3.05 11.07 1.50
CA THR A 250 4.31 11.23 2.24
C THR A 250 4.87 9.90 2.74
N ASP A 251 4.02 8.87 2.86
CA ASP A 251 4.42 7.49 3.09
C ASP A 251 4.25 6.69 1.79
N PRO A 252 5.34 6.17 1.18
CA PRO A 252 5.24 5.37 -0.04
C PRO A 252 4.51 4.04 0.15
N ALA A 253 4.28 3.60 1.39
CA ALA A 253 3.48 2.42 1.69
C ALA A 253 1.97 2.71 1.65
N ASP A 254 1.55 3.98 1.67
CA ASP A 254 0.16 4.39 1.58
C ASP A 254 -0.29 4.63 0.14
N TYR A 255 -1.58 4.48 -0.08
CA TYR A 255 -2.18 4.69 -1.39
C TYR A 255 -2.68 6.12 -1.53
N TRP A 256 -2.42 6.69 -2.69
CA TRP A 256 -2.93 8.00 -3.05
C TRP A 256 -3.22 8.07 -4.55
N MET A 257 -4.37 8.63 -4.88
CA MET A 257 -4.64 9.14 -6.21
C MET A 257 -5.37 10.47 -6.10
N GLY A 258 -5.08 11.42 -6.97
CA GLY A 258 -5.77 12.70 -6.97
C GLY A 258 -5.19 13.67 -7.98
N GLY A 259 -6.06 14.58 -8.41
CA GLY A 259 -5.80 15.63 -9.38
C GLY A 259 -7.08 16.19 -9.98
N TRP A 260 -6.90 17.12 -10.91
CA TRP A 260 -7.98 17.75 -11.65
C TRP A 260 -7.64 18.04 -13.11
N TYR A 261 -6.44 18.57 -13.39
CA TYR A 261 -6.01 18.95 -14.74
C TYR A 261 -4.87 18.08 -15.27
N GLU A 262 -4.07 17.44 -14.41
CA GLU A 262 -2.98 16.55 -14.82
C GLU A 262 -3.46 15.08 -14.93
N ASN A 263 -4.24 14.67 -13.94
CA ASN A 263 -5.00 13.43 -13.88
C ASN A 263 -6.31 13.74 -13.14
N TYR A 264 -7.20 12.76 -13.01
CA TYR A 264 -8.43 12.96 -12.25
C TYR A 264 -8.98 11.66 -11.69
N CYS A 265 -9.73 11.77 -10.60
CA CYS A 265 -10.52 10.66 -10.07
C CYS A 265 -11.69 10.40 -11.04
N SER A 266 -11.63 9.29 -11.76
CA SER A 266 -12.65 8.84 -12.69
C SER A 266 -13.63 7.91 -12.00
N TYR A 267 -14.92 8.07 -12.31
CA TYR A 267 -16.02 7.39 -11.65
C TYR A 267 -16.69 6.42 -12.61
N TYR A 268 -16.97 5.21 -12.14
CA TYR A 268 -17.49 4.12 -12.95
C TYR A 268 -18.64 3.41 -12.26
N LEU A 269 -19.50 2.81 -13.08
CA LEU A 269 -20.66 2.04 -12.65
C LEU A 269 -20.54 0.62 -13.20
N GLY A 270 -20.79 -0.36 -12.35
CA GLY A 270 -20.98 -1.74 -12.77
C GLY A 270 -22.46 -2.10 -12.82
N ASP A 271 -22.76 -3.24 -13.41
CA ASP A 271 -24.12 -3.78 -13.41
C ASP A 271 -24.63 -4.02 -11.98
N ASP A 272 -25.88 -3.64 -11.73
CA ASP A 272 -26.54 -3.90 -10.46
C ASP A 272 -26.66 -5.42 -10.24
N GLY A 273 -26.27 -5.89 -9.05
CA GLY A 273 -26.27 -7.31 -8.75
C GLY A 273 -25.52 -7.66 -7.49
N LYS A 274 -25.73 -8.88 -7.00
CA LYS A 274 -25.02 -9.35 -5.80
C LYS A 274 -23.58 -9.79 -6.08
N ASN A 275 -23.26 -10.12 -7.32
CA ASN A 275 -21.92 -10.53 -7.73
C ASN A 275 -21.13 -9.29 -8.15
N VAL A 276 -19.80 -9.36 -8.04
CA VAL A 276 -18.93 -8.34 -8.62
C VAL A 276 -19.20 -8.25 -10.12
N PRO A 277 -19.37 -7.04 -10.69
CA PRO A 277 -19.58 -6.84 -12.12
C PRO A 277 -18.43 -7.40 -12.95
N GLU A 278 -18.73 -7.97 -14.12
CA GLU A 278 -17.68 -8.42 -15.06
C GLU A 278 -16.81 -7.25 -15.54
N SER A 279 -17.40 -6.06 -15.65
CA SER A 279 -16.72 -4.82 -16.03
C SER A 279 -17.41 -3.60 -15.43
N PHE A 280 -16.69 -2.48 -15.45
CA PHE A 280 -17.17 -1.18 -15.03
C PHE A 280 -17.16 -0.20 -16.22
N GLU A 281 -18.26 0.54 -16.40
CA GLU A 281 -18.40 1.54 -17.45
C GLU A 281 -18.26 2.95 -16.89
N TYR A 282 -17.72 3.87 -17.69
CA TYR A 282 -17.53 5.25 -17.26
C TYR A 282 -18.87 5.89 -16.93
N SER A 283 -18.99 6.47 -15.73
CA SER A 283 -20.25 7.03 -15.26
C SER A 283 -20.67 8.25 -16.10
N PRO A 284 -21.92 8.30 -16.59
CA PRO A 284 -22.46 9.52 -17.20
C PRO A 284 -22.90 10.56 -16.16
N TYR A 285 -22.80 10.23 -14.87
CA TYR A 285 -23.23 11.08 -13.76
C TYR A 285 -22.05 11.48 -12.87
N MET A 286 -22.14 12.67 -12.29
CA MET A 286 -21.35 13.00 -11.10
C MET A 286 -21.89 12.23 -9.89
N ALA A 287 -21.04 11.93 -8.92
CA ALA A 287 -21.42 11.08 -7.79
C ALA A 287 -22.55 11.64 -6.91
N ASP A 288 -22.69 12.96 -6.85
CA ASP A 288 -23.77 13.67 -6.17
C ASP A 288 -25.11 13.59 -6.93
N LEU A 289 -25.06 13.38 -8.24
CA LEU A 289 -26.23 13.21 -9.11
C LEU A 289 -26.55 11.73 -9.38
N ARG A 290 -25.67 10.80 -8.99
CA ARG A 290 -25.88 9.36 -9.12
C ARG A 290 -26.64 8.82 -7.91
N THR A 291 -27.97 8.75 -8.01
CA THR A 291 -28.80 8.02 -7.03
C THR A 291 -28.47 6.53 -7.05
N LEU A 292 -28.24 5.96 -5.87
CA LEU A 292 -27.96 4.54 -5.67
C LEU A 292 -29.18 3.69 -5.99
N THR A 293 -28.90 2.47 -6.45
CA THR A 293 -29.89 1.44 -6.74
C THR A 293 -29.57 0.21 -5.92
N GLN A 294 -30.57 -0.65 -5.72
CA GLN A 294 -30.40 -1.87 -4.93
C GLN A 294 -29.32 -2.76 -5.54
N ASN A 295 -28.31 -3.07 -4.74
CA ASN A 295 -27.11 -3.81 -5.13
C ASN A 295 -26.29 -3.13 -6.23
N SER A 296 -26.23 -1.79 -6.25
CA SER A 296 -25.36 -1.08 -7.19
C SER A 296 -23.89 -1.24 -6.84
N TRP A 297 -23.04 -1.22 -7.88
CA TRP A 297 -21.59 -1.19 -7.76
C TRP A 297 -21.06 0.09 -8.39
N ASP A 298 -20.33 0.84 -7.57
CA ASP A 298 -19.79 2.13 -7.92
C ASP A 298 -18.27 2.05 -7.69
N ALA A 299 -17.45 2.49 -8.65
CA ALA A 299 -16.00 2.38 -8.55
C ALA A 299 -15.29 3.68 -8.89
N TRP A 300 -14.15 3.90 -8.24
CA TRP A 300 -13.23 5.00 -8.55
C TRP A 300 -11.84 4.49 -8.90
N THR A 301 -11.19 5.17 -9.82
CA THR A 301 -9.76 4.99 -10.14
C THR A 301 -9.18 6.32 -10.62
N CYS A 302 -7.88 6.36 -10.89
CA CYS A 302 -7.21 7.50 -11.48
C CYS A 302 -7.14 7.34 -13.00
N SER A 303 -7.54 8.37 -13.74
CA SER A 303 -7.33 8.46 -15.20
C SER A 303 -6.39 9.62 -15.53
N SER A 304 -5.52 9.42 -16.52
CA SER A 304 -4.70 10.51 -17.05
C SER A 304 -5.52 11.50 -17.88
N ILE A 305 -5.07 12.75 -17.93
CA ILE A 305 -5.56 13.73 -18.90
C ILE A 305 -4.51 13.80 -20.01
N ASN A 306 -4.50 12.78 -20.87
CA ASN A 306 -3.59 12.70 -22.01
C ASN A 306 -4.31 12.92 -23.35
N SER A 307 -3.54 13.22 -24.40
CA SER A 307 -4.07 13.42 -25.75
C SER A 307 -4.69 12.17 -26.37
N GLY A 308 -4.43 10.99 -25.79
CA GLY A 308 -5.00 9.70 -26.20
C GLY A 308 -6.36 9.39 -25.57
N MET A 309 -6.81 10.17 -24.58
CA MET A 309 -8.04 9.93 -23.81
C MET A 309 -8.15 8.51 -23.24
N MET A 310 -7.02 7.93 -22.83
CA MET A 310 -6.99 6.58 -22.26
C MET A 310 -7.36 6.63 -20.78
N ASN A 311 -8.62 6.31 -20.52
CA ASN A 311 -9.12 6.09 -19.16
C ASN A 311 -8.60 4.76 -18.63
N THR A 312 -8.20 4.77 -17.36
CA THR A 312 -7.90 3.52 -16.66
C THR A 312 -9.18 2.96 -16.11
N TYR A 313 -9.47 1.69 -16.41
CA TYR A 313 -10.67 1.00 -15.96
C TYR A 313 -10.41 0.25 -14.66
N PRO A 314 -11.43 0.06 -13.81
CA PRO A 314 -11.34 -0.85 -12.68
C PRO A 314 -11.18 -2.33 -13.12
N PHE A 315 -10.27 -3.07 -12.47
CA PHE A 315 -9.98 -4.49 -12.73
C PHE A 315 -10.76 -5.38 -11.76
N SER A 316 -12.03 -5.65 -12.06
CA SER A 316 -12.98 -6.37 -11.21
C SER A 316 -12.44 -7.68 -10.63
N GLU A 317 -11.63 -8.42 -11.39
CA GLU A 317 -11.06 -9.70 -11.00
C GLU A 317 -10.08 -9.61 -9.82
N TRP A 318 -9.48 -8.44 -9.60
CA TRP A 318 -8.49 -8.15 -8.56
C TRP A 318 -9.08 -7.44 -7.34
N MET A 319 -10.41 -7.27 -7.30
CA MET A 319 -11.08 -6.66 -6.16
C MET A 319 -10.95 -7.51 -4.90
N VAL A 320 -10.62 -6.83 -3.80
CA VAL A 320 -10.54 -7.40 -2.45
C VAL A 320 -11.35 -6.55 -1.47
N GLY A 321 -11.66 -7.09 -0.30
CA GLY A 321 -12.46 -6.41 0.72
C GLY A 321 -11.57 -5.54 1.61
N ALA A 322 -11.94 -4.27 1.82
CA ALA A 322 -11.33 -3.46 2.87
C ALA A 322 -11.55 -4.15 4.24
N LEU A 323 -10.54 -4.08 5.10
CA LEU A 323 -10.60 -4.75 6.40
C LEU A 323 -11.56 -4.04 7.34
N ALA A 324 -12.53 -4.76 7.88
CA ALA A 324 -13.41 -4.24 8.92
C ALA A 324 -12.59 -3.71 10.11
N ASN A 325 -13.05 -2.63 10.73
CA ASN A 325 -12.49 -2.16 12.00
C ASN A 325 -12.43 -3.34 12.99
N PRO A 326 -11.29 -3.59 13.67
CA PRO A 326 -11.29 -4.51 14.80
C PRO A 326 -12.31 -3.99 15.82
N GLN A 327 -13.31 -4.82 16.14
CA GLN A 327 -14.27 -4.54 17.21
C GLN A 327 -13.58 -4.44 18.57
#